data_AF-A0A8J5TSZ4-F1
#
_entry.id   AF-A0A8J5TSZ4-F1
#
_cell.length_a   1.000
_cell.length_b   1.000
_cell.length_c   1.000
_cell.angle_alpha   90.00
_cell.angle_beta   90.00
_cell.angle_gamma   90.00
#
_symmetry.space_group_name_H-M   'P 1'
#
loop_
_entity.id
_entity.type
_entity.pdbx_description
1 polymer ?
#
loop_
_entity_poly.entity_id
_entity_poly.type
_entity_poly.pdbx_seq_one_letter_code
_entity_poly.pdbx_strand_id
1 'polypeptide(L)'
;MSSRVSKHVNRPKVASERREDISNLIHKFGFEMPRCSACFRANRPQCVVSEGKQRCDFYVSKKYTNCDFGGVTSQAFARVSREKDHINEQKEQAEADLQEALARLQRLRRQEKHLREKAAEMIRRGCKDLDELEALENQESANRQAAESSALNDIQLLKDHGVIDWSAVPDSFFLGADGSSSEVAGH
;
A
#
# COMPACT_ATOMS: atom_id res chain seq x y z
N MET A 1 52.91 -3.20 31.97
CA MET A 1 52.83 -4.34 31.03
C MET A 1 52.15 -5.50 31.74
N SER A 2 50.88 -5.81 31.40
CA SER A 2 50.13 -6.87 32.06
C SER A 2 50.00 -8.05 31.09
N SER A 3 50.82 -9.07 31.30
CA SER A 3 50.86 -10.28 30.49
C SER A 3 49.63 -11.14 30.76
N ARG A 4 48.78 -11.29 29.74
CA ARG A 4 47.59 -12.16 29.76
C ARG A 4 48.05 -13.62 29.71
N VAL A 5 48.01 -14.30 30.86
CA VAL A 5 48.29 -15.74 30.96
C VAL A 5 47.18 -16.53 30.25
N SER A 6 47.51 -17.14 29.12
CA SER A 6 46.64 -18.09 28.43
C SER A 6 46.59 -19.39 29.23
N LYS A 7 45.47 -19.63 29.92
CA LYS A 7 45.20 -20.92 30.58
C LYS A 7 44.78 -21.94 29.51
N HIS A 8 45.71 -22.78 29.08
CA HIS A 8 45.39 -23.93 28.24
C HIS A 8 44.64 -24.97 29.09
N VAL A 9 43.32 -25.02 28.96
CA VAL A 9 42.49 -26.01 29.67
C VAL A 9 42.76 -27.38 29.06
N ASN A 10 43.46 -28.25 29.81
CA ASN A 10 43.72 -29.63 29.40
C ASN A 10 42.40 -30.41 29.47
N ARG A 11 41.82 -30.70 28.31
CA ARG A 11 40.50 -31.36 28.22
C ARG A 11 40.69 -32.87 28.35
N PRO A 12 39.91 -33.58 29.19
CA PRO A 12 40.01 -35.03 29.28
C PRO A 12 39.66 -35.69 27.93
N LYS A 13 40.60 -36.46 27.36
CA LYS A 13 40.48 -37.14 26.06
C LYS A 13 39.22 -38.02 25.96
N VAL A 14 38.90 -38.69 27.07
CA VAL A 14 37.71 -39.56 27.25
C VAL A 14 36.40 -38.86 26.91
N ALA A 15 36.28 -37.56 27.24
CA ALA A 15 35.08 -36.80 26.93
C ALA A 15 34.99 -36.40 25.45
N SER A 16 36.09 -36.44 24.70
CA SER A 16 36.09 -36.22 23.23
C SER A 16 35.73 -37.49 22.48
N GLU A 17 36.35 -38.59 22.83
CA GLU A 17 36.10 -39.92 22.24
C GLU A 17 34.62 -40.29 22.36
N ARG A 18 34.04 -40.19 23.56
CA ARG A 18 32.60 -40.46 23.77
C ARG A 18 31.68 -39.61 22.88
N ARG A 19 32.07 -38.36 22.55
CA ARG A 19 31.26 -37.49 21.67
C ARG A 19 31.37 -37.89 20.21
N GLU A 20 32.55 -38.29 19.78
CA GLU A 20 32.78 -38.81 18.44
C GLU A 20 32.04 -40.13 18.26
N ASP A 21 32.04 -41.01 19.26
CA ASP A 21 31.25 -42.25 19.25
C ASP A 21 29.75 -41.99 19.12
N ILE A 22 29.21 -41.05 19.90
CA ILE A 22 27.79 -40.67 19.79
C ILE A 22 27.50 -40.05 18.42
N SER A 23 28.39 -39.18 17.91
CA SER A 23 28.24 -38.59 16.58
C SER A 23 28.23 -39.66 15.48
N ASN A 24 29.12 -40.65 15.58
CA ASN A 24 29.21 -41.77 14.65
C ASN A 24 27.97 -42.66 14.73
N LEU A 25 27.44 -42.88 15.93
CA LEU A 25 26.21 -43.64 16.12
C LEU A 25 25.02 -42.92 15.48
N ILE A 26 24.88 -41.61 15.67
CA ILE A 26 23.84 -40.79 15.03
C ILE A 26 24.01 -40.80 13.52
N HIS A 27 25.24 -40.67 13.01
CA HIS A 27 25.48 -40.69 11.57
C HIS A 27 25.12 -42.04 10.93
N LYS A 28 25.29 -43.16 11.64
CA LYS A 28 25.02 -44.51 11.12
C LYS A 28 23.56 -44.93 11.24
N PHE A 29 22.89 -44.56 12.33
CA PHE A 29 21.54 -45.04 12.67
C PHE A 29 20.49 -43.93 12.72
N GLY A 30 20.87 -42.68 12.50
CA GLY A 30 19.95 -41.55 12.41
C GLY A 30 19.27 -41.46 11.05
N PHE A 31 18.26 -40.61 10.99
CA PHE A 31 17.53 -40.29 9.76
C PHE A 31 17.98 -38.95 9.19
N GLU A 32 17.85 -38.83 7.87
CA GLU A 32 18.23 -37.64 7.12
C GLU A 32 17.12 -36.58 7.22
N MET A 33 17.55 -35.34 7.45
CA MET A 33 16.70 -34.17 7.56
C MET A 33 17.25 -33.02 6.72
N PRO A 34 16.40 -32.04 6.34
CA PRO A 34 16.84 -30.79 5.77
C PRO A 34 17.95 -30.12 6.59
N ARG A 35 18.82 -29.38 5.91
CA ARG A 35 20.00 -28.75 6.52
C ARG A 35 19.59 -27.78 7.64
N CYS A 36 20.10 -28.01 8.84
CA CYS A 36 20.10 -27.00 9.91
C CYS A 36 21.11 -25.87 9.59
N SER A 37 21.03 -24.72 10.26
CA SER A 37 21.88 -23.55 9.96
C SER A 37 23.38 -23.84 10.04
N ALA A 38 23.84 -24.65 10.99
CA ALA A 38 25.27 -24.98 11.09
C ALA A 38 25.70 -26.01 10.03
N CYS A 39 24.84 -26.98 9.67
CA CYS A 39 25.12 -27.90 8.57
C CYS A 39 25.13 -27.17 7.22
N PHE A 40 24.26 -26.18 7.03
CA PHE A 40 24.26 -25.29 5.88
C PHE A 40 25.57 -24.51 5.78
N ARG A 41 25.99 -23.84 6.87
CA ARG A 41 27.27 -23.09 6.92
C ARG A 41 28.50 -24.00 6.73
N ALA A 42 28.42 -25.25 7.16
CA ALA A 42 29.48 -26.25 7.01
C ALA A 42 29.45 -26.98 5.66
N ASN A 43 28.58 -26.58 4.72
CA ASN A 43 28.40 -27.22 3.41
C ASN A 43 28.14 -28.74 3.47
N ARG A 44 27.54 -29.25 4.54
CA ARG A 44 27.15 -30.68 4.65
C ARG A 44 25.87 -30.95 3.89
N PRO A 45 25.76 -31.96 3.01
CA PRO A 45 24.61 -32.14 2.14
C PRO A 45 23.29 -32.24 2.92
N GLN A 46 23.31 -32.94 4.06
CA GLN A 46 22.14 -33.17 4.90
C GLN A 46 22.46 -33.08 6.39
N CYS A 47 21.41 -33.00 7.20
CA CYS A 47 21.47 -33.07 8.65
C CYS A 47 21.07 -34.49 9.08
N VAL A 48 21.87 -35.18 9.91
CA VAL A 48 21.51 -36.52 10.40
C VAL A 48 21.18 -36.46 11.88
N VAL A 49 19.98 -36.90 12.27
CA VAL A 49 19.46 -36.82 13.64
C VAL A 49 18.98 -38.19 14.10
N SER A 50 19.17 -38.52 15.38
CA SER A 50 18.63 -39.75 15.97
C SER A 50 17.25 -39.49 16.59
N GLU A 51 16.40 -40.51 16.59
CA GLU A 51 15.06 -40.45 17.19
C GLU A 51 15.11 -40.00 18.66
N GLY A 52 14.21 -39.10 19.04
CA GLY A 52 14.12 -38.54 20.39
C GLY A 52 15.24 -37.58 20.80
N LYS A 53 16.17 -37.21 19.89
CA LYS A 53 17.20 -36.19 20.17
C LYS A 53 16.97 -34.92 19.35
N GLN A 54 17.24 -33.78 19.99
CA GLN A 54 17.12 -32.44 19.39
C GLN A 54 18.45 -31.93 18.77
N ARG A 55 19.40 -32.83 18.48
CA ARG A 55 20.72 -32.46 17.96
C ARG A 55 21.16 -33.42 16.87
N CYS A 56 21.67 -32.87 15.77
CA CYS A 56 22.30 -33.66 14.72
C CYS A 56 23.72 -34.10 15.08
N ASP A 57 24.25 -35.04 14.31
CA ASP A 57 25.62 -35.55 14.39
C ASP A 57 26.67 -34.41 14.46
N PHE A 58 26.52 -33.40 13.60
CA PHE A 58 27.43 -32.26 13.53
C PHE A 58 27.38 -31.38 14.79
N TYR A 59 26.18 -31.19 15.35
CA TYR A 59 26.01 -30.43 16.60
C TYR A 59 26.60 -31.19 17.79
N VAL A 60 26.49 -32.52 17.82
CA VAL A 60 27.07 -33.36 18.88
C VAL A 60 28.61 -33.34 18.82
N SER A 61 29.20 -33.48 17.63
CA SER A 61 30.66 -33.42 17.46
C SER A 61 31.23 -32.04 17.82
N LYS A 62 30.59 -30.95 17.40
CA LYS A 62 31.03 -29.56 17.67
C LYS A 62 30.60 -28.98 19.01
N LYS A 63 29.81 -29.72 19.80
CA LYS A 63 29.29 -29.29 21.12
C LYS A 63 28.36 -28.08 21.08
N TYR A 64 27.60 -27.96 20.00
CA TYR A 64 26.54 -26.97 19.93
C TYR A 64 25.30 -27.44 20.71
N THR A 65 24.54 -26.49 21.24
CA THR A 65 23.45 -26.74 22.20
C THR A 65 22.12 -27.05 21.52
N ASN A 66 21.71 -26.23 20.54
CA ASN A 66 20.36 -26.31 19.94
C ASN A 66 20.45 -26.40 18.42
N CYS A 67 20.09 -27.55 17.84
CA CYS A 67 20.06 -27.73 16.40
C CYS A 67 18.69 -27.30 15.85
N ASP A 68 18.67 -26.44 14.84
CA ASP A 68 17.48 -25.87 14.19
C ASP A 68 17.03 -26.70 12.96
N PHE A 69 17.22 -28.01 13.00
CA PHE A 69 16.91 -28.94 11.90
C PHE A 69 15.42 -29.03 11.55
N GLY A 70 14.53 -28.44 12.36
CA GLY A 70 13.08 -28.32 12.10
C GLY A 70 12.65 -26.98 11.47
N GLY A 71 13.59 -26.10 11.11
CA GLY A 71 13.28 -24.80 10.50
C GLY A 71 12.84 -23.73 11.49
N VAL A 72 12.06 -22.75 10.99
CA VAL A 72 11.57 -21.62 11.79
C VAL A 72 10.60 -22.15 12.84
N THR A 73 10.86 -21.86 14.12
CA THR A 73 9.94 -22.24 15.20
C THR A 73 8.59 -21.53 15.03
N SER A 74 7.49 -22.19 15.42
CA SER A 74 6.14 -21.58 15.38
C SER A 74 6.10 -20.20 16.08
N GLN A 75 6.82 -20.05 17.19
CA GLN A 75 6.93 -18.78 17.91
C GLN A 75 7.67 -17.70 17.10
N ALA A 76 8.76 -18.06 16.42
CA ALA A 76 9.48 -17.13 15.56
C ALA A 76 8.62 -16.70 14.35
N PHE A 77 7.88 -17.63 13.75
CA PHE A 77 6.93 -17.32 12.70
C PHE A 77 5.82 -16.38 13.20
N ALA A 78 5.17 -16.70 14.33
CA ALA A 78 4.11 -15.88 14.90
C ALA A 78 4.59 -14.46 15.23
N ARG A 79 5.85 -14.31 15.70
CA ARG A 79 6.45 -13.00 15.93
C ARG A 79 6.60 -12.21 14.64
N VAL A 80 7.13 -12.83 13.58
CA VAL A 80 7.30 -12.19 12.27
C VAL A 80 5.96 -11.81 11.66
N SER A 81 4.94 -12.67 11.78
CA SER A 81 3.59 -12.36 11.29
C SER A 81 3.00 -11.15 11.99
N ARG A 82 3.05 -11.10 13.33
CA ARG A 82 2.56 -9.93 14.10
C ARG A 82 3.28 -8.65 13.72
N GLU A 83 4.60 -8.72 13.56
CA GLU A 83 5.39 -7.55 13.15
C GLU A 83 5.00 -7.08 11.75
N LYS A 84 4.77 -8.02 10.82
CA LYS A 84 4.30 -7.70 9.48
C LYS A 84 2.92 -7.04 9.51
N ASP A 85 1.99 -7.58 10.30
CA ASP A 85 0.65 -7.02 10.45
C ASP A 85 0.72 -5.60 11.02
N HIS A 86 1.53 -5.40 12.05
CA HIS A 86 1.77 -4.07 12.63
C HIS A 86 2.34 -3.07 11.62
N ILE A 87 3.32 -3.48 10.81
CA ILE A 87 3.89 -2.64 9.74
C ILE A 87 2.82 -2.32 8.68
N ASN A 88 1.95 -3.26 8.33
CA ASN A 88 0.88 -3.02 7.37
C ASN A 88 -0.12 -1.99 7.89
N GLU A 89 -0.53 -2.09 9.16
CA GLU A 89 -1.40 -1.09 9.81
C GLU A 89 -0.76 0.31 9.80
N GLN A 90 0.53 0.40 10.14
CA GLN A 90 1.26 1.67 10.08
C GLN A 90 1.34 2.24 8.67
N LYS A 91 1.53 1.39 7.65
CA LYS A 91 1.55 1.81 6.25
C LYS A 91 0.18 2.34 5.81
N GLU A 92 -0.89 1.63 6.15
CA GLU A 92 -2.25 2.05 5.80
C GLU A 92 -2.58 3.41 6.42
N GLN A 93 -2.23 3.62 7.69
CA GLN A 93 -2.41 4.92 8.34
C GLN A 93 -1.60 6.02 7.65
N ALA A 94 -0.32 5.77 7.33
CA ALA A 94 0.51 6.74 6.64
C ALA A 94 0.00 7.08 5.23
N GLU A 95 -0.57 6.10 4.53
CA GLU A 95 -1.22 6.30 3.22
C GLU A 95 -2.49 7.17 3.35
N ALA A 96 -3.30 6.94 4.38
CA ALA A 96 -4.48 7.76 4.68
C ALA A 96 -4.11 9.21 4.99
N ASP A 97 -3.10 9.42 5.86
CA ASP A 97 -2.60 10.75 6.21
C ASP A 97 -2.06 11.49 4.98
N LEU A 98 -1.35 10.77 4.08
CA LEU A 98 -0.86 11.33 2.83
C LEU A 98 -2.01 11.75 1.90
N GLN A 99 -3.06 10.93 1.78
CA GLN A 99 -4.24 11.27 0.98
C GLN A 99 -4.94 12.53 1.52
N GLU A 100 -5.07 12.64 2.85
CA GLU A 100 -5.63 13.84 3.47
C GLU A 100 -4.78 15.08 3.20
N ALA A 101 -3.46 14.97 3.35
CA ALA A 101 -2.52 16.06 3.08
C ALA A 101 -2.59 16.50 1.60
N LEU A 102 -2.68 15.55 0.66
CA LEU A 102 -2.85 15.84 -0.77
C LEU A 102 -4.18 16.53 -1.05
N ALA A 103 -5.28 16.07 -0.45
CA ALA A 103 -6.58 16.72 -0.59
C ALA A 103 -6.55 18.16 -0.05
N ARG A 104 -5.90 18.39 1.08
CA ARG A 104 -5.68 19.73 1.65
C ARG A 104 -4.86 20.62 0.71
N LEU A 105 -3.76 20.10 0.15
CA LEU A 105 -2.94 20.83 -0.80
C LEU A 105 -3.72 21.20 -2.07
N GLN A 106 -4.55 20.30 -2.59
CA GLN A 106 -5.41 20.60 -3.73
C GLN A 106 -6.43 21.70 -3.41
N ARG A 107 -7.05 21.69 -2.22
CA ARG A 107 -7.94 22.77 -1.79
C ARG A 107 -7.23 24.12 -1.75
N LEU A 108 -6.03 24.17 -1.17
CA LEU A 108 -5.22 25.40 -1.11
C LEU A 108 -4.85 25.91 -2.50
N ARG A 109 -4.44 25.02 -3.42
CA ARG A 109 -4.16 25.39 -4.81
C ARG A 109 -5.37 25.99 -5.53
N ARG A 110 -6.57 25.43 -5.29
CA ARG A 110 -7.82 25.97 -5.85
C ARG A 110 -8.14 27.35 -5.27
N GLN A 111 -7.98 27.53 -3.96
CA GLN A 111 -8.18 28.83 -3.30
C GLN A 111 -7.20 29.88 -3.83
N GLU A 112 -5.92 29.53 -3.96
CA GLU A 112 -4.90 30.42 -4.52
C GLU A 112 -5.22 30.83 -5.97
N LYS A 113 -5.62 29.86 -6.81
CA LYS A 113 -6.04 30.14 -8.19
C LYS A 113 -7.25 31.06 -8.23
N HIS A 114 -8.27 30.79 -7.41
CA HIS A 114 -9.48 31.61 -7.33
C HIS A 114 -9.16 33.05 -6.89
N LEU A 115 -8.31 33.21 -5.87
CA LEU A 115 -7.87 34.54 -5.42
C LEU A 115 -7.10 35.29 -6.52
N ARG A 116 -6.25 34.61 -7.30
CA ARG A 116 -5.57 35.23 -8.44
C ARG A 116 -6.55 35.68 -9.53
N GLU A 117 -7.54 34.87 -9.84
CA GLU A 117 -8.59 35.21 -10.82
C GLU A 117 -9.41 36.40 -10.35
N LYS A 118 -9.83 36.42 -9.08
CA LYS A 118 -10.54 37.54 -8.46
C LYS A 118 -9.71 38.82 -8.45
N ALA A 119 -8.43 38.73 -8.08
CA ALA A 119 -7.53 39.88 -8.13
C ALA A 119 -7.37 40.43 -9.56
N ALA A 120 -7.26 39.57 -10.57
CA ALA A 120 -7.22 39.99 -11.96
C ALA A 120 -8.53 40.68 -12.39
N GLU A 121 -9.69 40.17 -11.94
CA GLU A 121 -10.99 40.78 -12.23
C GLU A 121 -11.18 42.13 -11.55
N MET A 122 -10.75 42.27 -10.29
CA MET A 122 -10.72 43.56 -9.60
C MET A 122 -9.92 44.59 -10.39
N ILE A 123 -8.74 44.21 -10.90
CA ILE A 123 -7.91 45.09 -11.73
C ILE A 123 -8.64 45.45 -13.04
N ARG A 124 -9.29 44.49 -13.69
CA ARG A 124 -10.02 44.73 -14.95
C ARG A 124 -11.21 45.67 -14.78
N ARG A 125 -11.97 45.52 -13.70
CA ARG A 125 -13.19 46.31 -13.42
C ARG A 125 -12.91 47.59 -12.64
N GLY A 126 -11.73 47.74 -12.06
CA GLY A 126 -11.35 48.90 -11.24
C GLY A 126 -11.96 48.88 -9.82
N CYS A 127 -12.31 47.71 -9.30
CA CYS A 127 -12.85 47.56 -7.95
C CYS A 127 -11.75 47.72 -6.89
N LYS A 128 -12.09 48.32 -5.74
CA LYS A 128 -11.13 48.57 -4.65
C LYS A 128 -10.97 47.39 -3.70
N ASP A 129 -12.05 46.65 -3.48
CA ASP A 129 -12.08 45.48 -2.60
C ASP A 129 -12.84 44.31 -3.23
N LEU A 130 -12.74 43.14 -2.58
CA LEU A 130 -13.39 41.92 -3.04
C LEU A 130 -14.91 41.98 -2.87
N ASP A 131 -15.40 42.70 -1.87
CA ASP A 131 -16.83 42.81 -1.56
C ASP A 131 -17.55 43.61 -2.66
N GLU A 132 -16.94 44.70 -3.17
CA GLU A 132 -17.45 45.46 -4.31
C GLU A 132 -17.51 44.59 -5.58
N LEU A 133 -16.47 43.79 -5.83
CA LEU A 133 -16.46 42.86 -6.96
C LEU A 133 -17.55 41.79 -6.83
N GLU A 134 -17.73 41.22 -5.63
CA GLU A 134 -18.75 40.20 -5.37
C GLU A 134 -20.17 40.77 -5.48
N ALA A 135 -20.40 42.00 -5.01
CA ALA A 135 -21.69 42.67 -5.18
C ALA A 135 -22.03 42.88 -6.66
N LEU A 136 -21.06 43.27 -7.48
CA LEU A 136 -21.25 43.42 -8.93
C LEU A 136 -21.54 42.08 -9.62
N GLU A 137 -20.79 41.03 -9.31
CA GLU A 137 -21.04 39.70 -9.87
C GLU A 137 -22.39 39.11 -9.43
N ASN A 138 -22.80 39.34 -8.19
CA ASN A 138 -24.10 38.93 -7.67
C ASN A 138 -25.25 39.68 -8.36
N GLN A 139 -25.08 40.98 -8.62
CA GLN A 139 -26.05 41.75 -9.38
C GLN A 139 -26.16 41.26 -10.84
N GLU A 140 -25.03 41.00 -11.51
CA GLU A 140 -24.99 40.48 -12.87
C GLU A 140 -25.62 39.07 -12.97
N SER A 141 -25.34 38.20 -12.00
CA SER A 141 -25.90 36.85 -11.96
C SER A 141 -27.39 36.86 -11.64
N ALA A 142 -27.85 37.69 -10.70
CA ALA A 142 -29.29 37.88 -10.43
C ALA A 142 -30.03 38.41 -11.66
N ASN A 143 -29.46 39.39 -12.36
CA ASN A 143 -30.03 39.90 -13.61
C ASN A 143 -30.08 38.83 -14.70
N ARG A 144 -29.02 38.01 -14.81
CA ARG A 144 -28.98 36.90 -15.77
C ARG A 144 -30.03 35.85 -15.45
N GLN A 145 -30.17 35.45 -14.18
CA GLN A 145 -31.20 34.50 -13.75
C GLN A 145 -32.62 35.04 -13.94
N ALA A 146 -32.85 36.33 -13.69
CA ALA A 146 -34.12 36.99 -13.97
C ALA A 146 -34.43 37.00 -15.49
N ALA A 147 -33.43 37.26 -16.33
CA ALA A 147 -33.60 37.20 -17.78
C ALA A 147 -33.85 35.77 -18.28
N GLU A 148 -33.12 34.78 -17.76
CA GLU A 148 -33.31 33.37 -18.10
C GLU A 148 -34.69 32.87 -17.67
N SER A 149 -35.12 33.17 -16.44
CA SER A 149 -36.46 32.82 -15.96
C SER A 149 -37.56 33.52 -16.75
N SER A 150 -37.39 34.80 -17.11
CA SER A 150 -38.32 35.51 -18.00
C SER A 150 -38.41 34.83 -19.36
N ALA A 151 -37.28 34.47 -19.98
CA ALA A 151 -37.27 33.79 -21.27
C ALA A 151 -37.92 32.40 -21.21
N LEU A 152 -37.70 31.64 -20.13
CA LEU A 152 -38.38 30.35 -19.90
C LEU A 152 -39.89 30.53 -19.72
N ASN A 153 -40.32 31.57 -19.00
CA ASN A 153 -41.73 31.90 -18.87
C ASN A 153 -42.36 32.29 -20.22
N ASP A 154 -41.67 33.06 -21.05
CA ASP A 154 -42.14 33.44 -22.39
C ASP A 154 -42.26 32.20 -23.30
N ILE A 155 -41.30 31.27 -23.24
CA ILE A 155 -41.34 29.99 -23.96
C ILE A 155 -42.54 29.14 -23.49
N GLN A 156 -42.78 29.10 -22.18
CA GLN A 156 -43.91 28.36 -21.61
C GLN A 156 -45.25 28.98 -22.05
N LEU A 157 -45.35 30.31 -22.08
CA LEU A 157 -46.56 31.01 -22.53
C LEU A 157 -46.86 30.71 -24.01
N LEU A 158 -45.83 30.68 -24.87
CA LEU A 158 -45.95 30.32 -26.28
C LEU A 158 -46.40 28.85 -26.49
N LYS A 159 -45.94 27.94 -25.62
CA LYS A 159 -46.41 26.55 -25.59
C LYS A 159 -47.89 26.47 -25.19
N ASP A 160 -48.30 27.20 -24.15
CA ASP A 160 -49.67 27.17 -23.63
C ASP A 160 -50.69 27.79 -24.60
N HIS A 161 -50.25 28.77 -25.40
CA HIS A 161 -51.04 29.32 -26.51
C HIS A 161 -51.03 28.46 -27.79
N GLY A 162 -50.40 27.28 -27.76
CA GLY A 162 -50.34 26.35 -28.90
C GLY A 162 -49.49 26.85 -30.06
N VAL A 163 -48.64 27.87 -29.84
CA VAL A 163 -47.74 28.43 -30.86
C VAL A 163 -46.52 27.52 -31.05
N ILE A 164 -46.09 26.82 -30.00
CA ILE A 164 -44.99 25.85 -30.03
C ILE A 164 -45.49 24.50 -29.54
N ASP A 165 -45.57 23.51 -30.44
CA ASP A 165 -45.90 22.13 -30.12
C ASP A 165 -44.65 21.24 -30.14
N TRP A 166 -44.12 20.98 -28.95
CA TRP A 166 -42.96 20.09 -28.76
C TRP A 166 -43.27 18.62 -29.05
N SER A 167 -44.55 18.20 -29.10
CA SER A 167 -44.94 16.83 -29.42
C SER A 167 -44.89 16.54 -30.93
N ALA A 168 -44.84 17.57 -31.76
CA ALA A 168 -44.63 17.47 -33.20
C ALA A 168 -43.14 17.41 -33.60
N VAL A 169 -42.22 17.62 -32.66
CA VAL A 169 -40.78 17.51 -32.89
C VAL A 169 -40.39 16.03 -32.83
N PRO A 170 -39.85 15.43 -33.92
CA PRO A 170 -39.44 14.03 -33.91
C PRO A 170 -38.33 13.75 -32.90
N ASP A 171 -38.39 12.64 -32.18
CA ASP A 171 -37.37 12.22 -31.20
C ASP A 171 -35.95 12.12 -31.78
N SER A 172 -35.83 11.93 -33.10
CA SER A 172 -34.55 11.94 -33.83
C SER A 172 -33.84 13.29 -33.84
N PHE A 173 -34.52 14.38 -33.43
CA PHE A 173 -33.92 15.70 -33.28
C PHE A 173 -33.09 15.85 -31.99
N PHE A 174 -33.47 15.16 -30.90
CA PHE A 174 -32.78 15.22 -29.61
C PHE A 174 -31.72 14.14 -29.44
N LEU A 175 -31.91 13.00 -30.11
CA LEU A 175 -30.93 11.93 -30.21
C LEU A 175 -29.99 12.26 -31.37
N GLY A 176 -28.97 13.07 -31.08
CA GLY A 176 -27.91 13.35 -32.04
C GLY A 176 -27.45 12.04 -32.68
N ALA A 177 -27.50 11.98 -34.01
CA ALA A 177 -27.29 10.78 -34.80
C ALA A 177 -26.24 9.82 -34.21
N ASP A 178 -26.69 8.71 -33.64
CA ASP A 178 -25.85 7.61 -33.17
C ASP A 178 -25.20 6.97 -34.40
N GLY A 179 -24.06 7.55 -34.79
CA GLY A 179 -23.19 7.01 -35.80
C GLY A 179 -22.46 5.77 -35.28
N SER A 180 -23.01 4.61 -35.63
CA SER A 180 -22.30 3.35 -35.87
C SER A 180 -21.63 2.68 -34.66
N SER A 181 -22.38 1.79 -34.00
CA SER A 181 -21.81 0.66 -33.27
C SER A 181 -21.25 -0.36 -34.28
N SER A 182 -19.93 -0.31 -34.55
CA SER A 182 -19.25 -1.38 -35.28
C SER A 182 -18.87 -2.51 -34.33
N GLU A 183 -19.50 -3.68 -34.52
CA GLU A 183 -19.01 -4.97 -34.05
C GLU A 183 -17.53 -5.16 -34.40
N VAL A 184 -16.70 -5.48 -33.42
CA VAL A 184 -15.37 -6.03 -33.63
C VAL A 184 -15.38 -7.46 -33.12
N ALA A 185 -15.61 -8.41 -34.04
CA ALA A 185 -15.27 -9.81 -33.84
C ALA A 185 -13.75 -9.96 -34.05
N GLY A 186 -13.03 -10.37 -33.01
CA GLY A 186 -11.60 -10.69 -33.06
C GLY A 186 -11.39 -12.19 -32.83
N HIS A 187 -10.81 -12.83 -33.84
CA HIS A 187 -10.27 -14.20 -33.86
C HIS A 187 -9.14 -14.42 -32.85
#